data_AF-A0A8C1L8N2-F1
#
_entry.id   AF-A0A8C1L8N2-F1
#
_cell.length_a   1.000
_cell.length_b   1.000
_cell.length_c   1.000
_cell.angle_alpha   90.00
_cell.angle_beta   90.00
_cell.angle_gamma   90.00
#
_symmetry.space_group_name_H-M   'P 1'
#
loop_
_entity.id
_entity.type
_entity.pdbx_description
1 polymer ?
#
loop_
_entity_poly.entity_id
_entity_poly.type
_entity_poly.pdbx_seq_one_letter_code
_entity_poly.pdbx_strand_id
1 'polypeptide(L)'
;MYVCWVEVKDDGEWDFNWCDVGWLRENFDHSYMEEHVRISHFRNHYELTRKNLMVKNLKRYRKTLEREAGRLEAARCDFFPCTFVLPSEYHIFVEEFKRSPGSTWIMKPVARSQGKGIFLFRKLKDIIDWRKDGSRSEEQKDEAQVESYVAQRYIENPYLIAGISNTFSLSIFSLLDLYIPLKAWLYRDGFARFSNTRFSLSSIDDQYVHLTNVAVQKTAPDYDPEKGCKWQMQQLRQYLTAKHGFETVQTLFKEIDNIFIRSLISVQKTIINDKHCFELYGYDILLDQDLKPWLIEVNASPSLTASSQEDYELKYRLLEDTLHIVDMEGRLTGKEKRVGGFDLMWNDGPVYTDVGLEALGSSCLVENTLLGCVNDRQKQLQQLLKPFPGQKRT
;
A
#
# COMPACT_ATOMS: atom_id res chain seq x y z
N MET A 1 -30.13 5.32 -3.30
CA MET A 1 -30.30 6.17 -4.50
C MET A 1 -28.97 6.02 -5.22
N TYR A 2 -28.93 5.20 -6.27
CA TYR A 2 -27.69 4.90 -6.97
C TYR A 2 -27.21 6.16 -7.69
N VAL A 3 -25.94 6.50 -7.56
CA VAL A 3 -25.31 7.57 -8.34
C VAL A 3 -25.40 7.17 -9.81
N CYS A 4 -26.16 7.91 -10.62
CA CYS A 4 -26.26 7.66 -12.06
C CYS A 4 -25.06 8.28 -12.76
N TRP A 5 -23.91 7.61 -12.68
CA TRP A 5 -22.76 7.97 -13.50
C TRP A 5 -23.11 7.77 -14.98
N VAL A 6 -22.78 8.77 -15.81
CA VAL A 6 -22.92 8.70 -17.26
C VAL A 6 -21.51 8.71 -17.85
N GLU A 7 -21.14 7.65 -18.53
CA GLU A 7 -19.85 7.55 -19.21
C GLU A 7 -19.80 8.54 -20.39
N VAL A 8 -18.76 9.38 -20.41
CA VAL A 8 -18.50 10.35 -21.48
C VAL A 8 -17.78 9.63 -22.63
N LYS A 9 -18.23 9.85 -23.87
CA LYS A 9 -17.79 9.09 -25.08
C LYS A 9 -16.81 9.86 -25.99
N ASP A 10 -15.98 10.74 -25.40
CA ASP A 10 -14.91 11.61 -25.99
C ASP A 10 -15.26 13.10 -26.27
N ASP A 11 -14.25 13.96 -26.05
CA ASP A 11 -14.17 15.43 -26.12
C ASP A 11 -15.14 16.27 -25.26
N GLY A 12 -15.94 15.63 -24.41
CA GLY A 12 -16.85 16.32 -23.49
C GLY A 12 -16.21 16.77 -22.17
N GLU A 13 -16.85 17.73 -21.52
CA GLU A 13 -16.59 18.05 -20.10
C GLU A 13 -16.92 16.84 -19.22
N TRP A 14 -16.11 16.63 -18.17
CA TRP A 14 -16.27 15.52 -17.23
C TRP A 14 -16.06 16.03 -15.81
N ASP A 15 -16.94 15.61 -14.89
CA ASP A 15 -16.82 15.95 -13.48
C ASP A 15 -15.78 15.06 -12.76
N PHE A 16 -15.55 13.85 -13.29
CA PHE A 16 -14.74 12.83 -12.65
C PHE A 16 -13.97 12.00 -13.67
N ASN A 17 -12.68 11.80 -13.42
CA ASN A 17 -11.83 10.96 -14.26
C ASN A 17 -11.07 9.92 -13.43
N TRP A 18 -11.52 8.67 -13.54
CA TRP A 18 -10.77 7.52 -13.07
C TRP A 18 -9.76 7.08 -14.13
N CYS A 19 -8.59 7.72 -14.14
CA CYS A 19 -7.59 7.48 -15.16
C CYS A 19 -6.52 6.48 -14.70
N ASP A 20 -5.78 5.92 -15.65
CA ASP A 20 -4.52 5.25 -15.33
C ASP A 20 -3.36 6.27 -15.23
N VAL A 21 -2.22 5.79 -14.73
CA VAL A 21 -1.02 6.60 -14.49
C VAL A 21 -0.33 7.05 -15.78
N GLY A 22 -0.56 6.35 -16.89
CA GLY A 22 -0.07 6.72 -18.22
C GLY A 22 -0.83 7.92 -18.75
N TRP A 23 -2.16 7.87 -18.71
CA TRP A 23 -3.04 8.97 -19.09
C TRP A 23 -2.73 10.23 -18.29
N LEU A 24 -2.55 10.11 -16.97
CA LEU A 24 -2.21 11.25 -16.11
C LEU A 24 -0.93 11.95 -16.59
N ARG A 25 0.11 11.18 -16.90
CA ARG A 25 1.41 11.72 -17.34
C ARG A 25 1.32 12.50 -18.64
N GLU A 26 0.44 12.08 -19.54
CA GLU A 26 0.30 12.67 -20.88
C GLU A 26 -0.65 13.87 -20.88
N ASN A 27 -1.67 13.90 -20.02
CA ASN A 27 -2.79 14.84 -20.17
C ASN A 27 -2.90 15.87 -19.02
N PHE A 28 -2.35 15.60 -17.84
CA PHE A 28 -2.58 16.44 -16.66
C PHE A 28 -2.07 17.88 -16.83
N ASP A 29 -0.90 18.06 -17.46
CA ASP A 29 -0.28 19.38 -17.65
C ASP A 29 -0.88 20.19 -18.81
N HIS A 30 -1.71 19.55 -19.64
CA HIS A 30 -2.30 20.15 -20.84
C HIS A 30 -3.79 20.42 -20.71
N SER A 31 -4.40 20.01 -19.59
CA SER A 31 -5.84 20.13 -19.34
C SER A 31 -6.12 21.23 -18.33
N TYR A 32 -7.00 22.17 -18.67
CA TYR A 32 -7.62 23.05 -17.68
C TYR A 32 -8.76 22.29 -16.99
N MET A 33 -8.79 22.29 -15.66
CA MET A 33 -9.80 21.58 -14.87
C MET A 33 -10.61 22.59 -14.07
N GLU A 34 -11.93 22.44 -14.11
CA GLU A 34 -12.81 23.22 -13.24
C GLU A 34 -12.71 22.75 -11.78
N GLU A 35 -13.12 23.62 -10.85
CA GLU A 35 -12.95 23.38 -9.41
C GLU A 35 -13.65 22.12 -8.88
N HIS A 36 -14.78 21.75 -9.48
CA HIS A 36 -15.56 20.59 -9.08
C HIS A 36 -14.92 19.26 -9.55
N VAL A 37 -14.01 19.33 -10.52
CA VAL A 37 -13.43 18.14 -11.18
C VAL A 37 -12.58 17.34 -10.21
N ARG A 38 -12.63 16.01 -10.32
CA ARG A 38 -11.81 15.09 -9.52
C ARG A 38 -11.11 14.02 -10.37
N ILE A 39 -9.86 13.70 -10.01
CA ILE A 39 -8.97 12.74 -10.68
C ILE A 39 -8.33 11.79 -9.66
N SER A 40 -8.22 10.52 -10.02
CA SER A 40 -7.77 9.42 -9.14
C SER A 40 -6.26 9.33 -8.85
N HIS A 41 -5.44 10.32 -9.24
CA HIS A 41 -3.99 10.30 -9.03
C HIS A 41 -3.37 11.67 -8.78
N PHE A 42 -2.36 11.73 -7.91
CA PHE A 42 -1.49 12.91 -7.78
C PHE A 42 -0.41 12.94 -8.86
N ARG A 43 -0.07 14.13 -9.36
CA ARG A 43 0.90 14.34 -10.46
C ARG A 43 2.24 13.61 -10.25
N ASN A 44 2.79 13.66 -9.04
CA ASN A 44 4.03 12.99 -8.67
C ASN A 44 3.82 11.88 -7.63
N HIS A 45 2.70 11.16 -7.73
CA HIS A 45 2.39 9.96 -6.94
C HIS A 45 3.54 8.92 -6.87
N TYR A 46 4.42 8.92 -7.88
CA TYR A 46 5.60 8.06 -7.95
C TYR A 46 6.62 8.30 -6.84
N GLU A 47 6.56 9.43 -6.12
CA GLU A 47 7.40 9.70 -4.95
C GLU A 47 7.17 8.70 -3.80
N LEU A 48 5.95 8.15 -3.70
CA LEU A 48 5.60 7.11 -2.74
C LEU A 48 5.60 5.71 -3.37
N THR A 49 5.27 5.60 -4.66
CA THR A 49 4.99 4.29 -5.28
C THR A 49 6.17 3.69 -6.06
N ARG A 50 7.14 4.51 -6.50
CA ARG A 50 8.39 3.96 -7.06
C ARG A 50 9.32 3.53 -5.92
N LYS A 51 9.82 2.29 -6.02
CA LYS A 51 10.61 1.63 -4.96
C LYS A 51 11.83 2.44 -4.50
N ASN A 52 12.56 3.06 -5.42
CA ASN A 52 13.73 3.89 -5.09
C ASN A 52 13.35 5.21 -4.40
N LEU A 53 12.31 5.90 -4.88
CA LEU A 53 11.85 7.17 -4.33
C LEU A 53 11.20 6.98 -2.96
N MET A 54 10.37 5.94 -2.81
CA MET A 54 9.78 5.55 -1.53
C MET A 54 10.87 5.38 -0.46
N VAL A 55 11.89 4.57 -0.74
CA VAL A 55 12.99 4.32 0.19
C VAL A 55 13.80 5.59 0.46
N LYS A 56 14.06 6.41 -0.56
CA LYS A 56 14.74 7.69 -0.41
C LYS A 56 13.98 8.64 0.52
N ASN A 57 12.67 8.76 0.33
CA ASN A 57 11.78 9.63 1.11
C ASN A 57 11.65 9.13 2.55
N LEU A 58 11.47 7.82 2.76
CA LEU A 58 11.44 7.21 4.10
C LEU A 58 12.78 7.38 4.84
N LYS A 59 13.93 7.14 4.19
CA LYS A 59 15.26 7.37 4.77
C LYS A 59 15.46 8.84 5.17
N ARG A 60 15.03 9.77 4.31
CA ARG A 60 15.09 11.21 4.58
C ARG A 60 14.23 11.57 5.79
N TYR A 61 12.98 11.10 5.81
CA TYR A 61 12.04 11.35 6.90
C TYR A 61 12.55 10.81 8.24
N ARG A 62 13.07 9.57 8.27
CA ARG A 62 13.71 8.99 9.46
C ARG A 62 14.84 9.87 10.01
N LYS A 63 15.73 10.36 9.14
CA LYS A 63 16.85 11.25 9.54
C LYS A 63 16.35 12.58 10.11
N THR A 64 15.27 13.13 9.56
CA THR A 64 14.64 14.33 10.09
C THR A 64 14.03 14.07 11.47
N LEU A 65 13.26 12.99 11.62
CA LEU A 65 12.71 12.58 12.92
C LEU A 65 13.79 12.34 13.99
N GLU A 66 14.91 11.73 13.62
CA GLU A 66 16.01 11.50 14.58
C GLU A 66 16.58 12.82 15.11
N ARG A 67 16.64 13.86 14.26
CA ARG A 67 17.12 15.20 14.66
C ARG A 67 16.10 15.95 15.50
N GLU A 68 14.81 15.83 15.18
CA GLU A 68 13.74 16.63 15.79
C GLU A 68 13.16 16.00 17.07
N ALA A 69 12.97 14.67 17.08
CA ALA A 69 12.29 13.92 18.14
C ALA A 69 13.16 12.81 18.77
N GLY A 70 14.38 12.61 18.26
CA GLY A 70 15.34 11.65 18.81
C GLY A 70 15.21 10.23 18.23
N ARG A 71 16.12 9.36 18.68
CA ARG A 71 16.29 8.00 18.13
C ARG A 71 15.10 7.08 18.36
N LEU A 72 14.42 7.20 19.49
CA LEU A 72 13.28 6.35 19.83
C LEU A 72 12.13 6.55 18.84
N GLU A 73 11.83 7.80 18.50
CA GLU A 73 10.78 8.13 17.54
C GLU A 73 11.19 7.76 16.11
N ALA A 74 12.46 7.93 15.76
CA ALA A 74 13.00 7.48 14.48
C ALA A 74 12.98 5.94 14.32
N ALA A 75 13.08 5.18 15.41
CA ALA A 75 12.99 3.72 15.38
C ALA A 75 11.58 3.23 14.98
N ARG A 76 10.54 4.06 15.18
CA ARG A 76 9.20 3.77 14.64
C ARG A 76 9.12 3.84 13.12
N CYS A 77 10.20 4.23 12.44
CA CYS A 77 10.36 4.09 10.99
C CYS A 77 11.06 2.79 10.56
N ASP A 78 11.41 1.89 11.49
CA ASP A 78 12.09 0.61 11.20
C ASP A 78 11.13 -0.47 10.69
N PHE A 79 10.22 -0.09 9.79
CA PHE A 79 9.19 -0.95 9.21
C PHE A 79 9.43 -1.26 7.73
N PHE A 80 10.55 -0.84 7.13
CA PHE A 80 10.91 -1.20 5.75
C PHE A 80 12.28 -1.88 5.74
N PRO A 81 12.49 -2.95 4.94
CA PRO A 81 13.76 -3.67 4.96
C PRO A 81 14.91 -2.80 4.47
N CYS A 82 16.13 -3.11 4.94
CA CYS A 82 17.35 -2.43 4.50
C CYS A 82 17.45 -2.49 2.97
N THR A 83 17.44 -1.32 2.32
CA THR A 83 17.32 -1.21 0.86
C THR A 83 18.32 -0.20 0.31
N PHE A 84 18.93 -0.54 -0.83
CA PHE A 84 19.89 0.28 -1.57
C PHE A 84 19.49 0.43 -3.03
N VAL A 85 19.64 1.64 -3.58
CA VAL A 85 19.34 1.96 -4.98
C VAL A 85 20.60 1.76 -5.82
N LEU A 86 20.57 0.84 -6.77
CA LEU A 86 21.67 0.53 -7.68
C LEU A 86 21.45 1.20 -9.05
N PRO A 87 22.53 1.69 -9.69
CA PRO A 87 23.95 1.58 -9.30
C PRO A 87 24.45 2.62 -8.28
N SER A 88 23.64 3.62 -7.92
CA SER A 88 24.09 4.79 -7.13
C SER A 88 24.65 4.48 -5.74
N GLU A 89 24.08 3.51 -5.02
CA GLU A 89 24.46 3.14 -3.65
C GLU A 89 25.29 1.83 -3.62
N TYR A 90 25.86 1.40 -4.75
CA TYR A 90 26.53 0.10 -4.87
C TYR A 90 27.67 -0.11 -3.86
N HIS A 91 28.52 0.90 -3.67
CA HIS A 91 29.65 0.80 -2.73
C HIS A 91 29.18 0.59 -1.29
N ILE A 92 28.18 1.36 -0.87
CA ILE A 92 27.59 1.26 0.48
C ILE A 92 26.87 -0.10 0.64
N PHE A 93 26.17 -0.55 -0.41
CA PHE A 93 25.56 -1.87 -0.44
C PHE A 93 26.60 -2.99 -0.26
N VAL A 94 27.74 -2.93 -0.96
CA VAL A 94 28.80 -3.95 -0.85
C VAL A 94 29.40 -4.00 0.55
N GLU A 95 29.58 -2.84 1.20
CA GLU A 95 30.04 -2.78 2.59
C GLU A 95 29.05 -3.47 3.53
N GLU A 96 27.75 -3.17 3.39
CA GLU A 96 26.70 -3.78 4.21
C GLU A 96 26.55 -5.29 3.94
N PHE A 97 26.66 -5.69 2.68
CA PHE A 97 26.65 -7.10 2.29
C PHE A 97 27.81 -7.87 2.94
N LYS A 98 29.02 -7.29 2.95
CA LYS A 98 30.19 -7.91 3.58
C LYS A 98 30.08 -7.99 5.10
N ARG A 99 29.36 -7.07 5.75
CA ARG A 99 29.10 -7.10 7.20
C ARG A 99 28.15 -8.22 7.62
N SER A 100 27.25 -8.63 6.72
CA SER A 100 26.26 -9.69 6.96
C SER A 100 26.49 -10.90 6.03
N PRO A 101 27.57 -11.67 6.20
CA PRO A 101 27.89 -12.79 5.33
C PRO A 101 26.79 -13.86 5.40
N GLY A 102 26.38 -14.37 4.23
CA GLY A 102 25.35 -15.41 4.10
C GLY A 102 23.90 -14.91 4.11
N SER A 103 23.67 -13.61 4.31
CA SER A 103 22.32 -13.03 4.20
C SER A 103 21.78 -13.12 2.76
N THR A 104 20.50 -13.41 2.64
CA THR A 104 19.78 -13.40 1.38
C THR A 104 19.28 -11.98 1.04
N TRP A 105 19.43 -11.60 -0.22
CA TRP A 105 18.99 -10.31 -0.75
C TRP A 105 18.08 -10.52 -1.95
N ILE A 106 17.21 -9.54 -2.19
CA ILE A 106 16.27 -9.53 -3.30
C ILE A 106 16.51 -8.30 -4.17
N MET A 107 16.72 -8.52 -5.46
CA MET A 107 16.84 -7.49 -6.49
C MET A 107 15.47 -7.28 -7.12
N LYS A 108 15.03 -6.01 -7.17
CA LYS A 108 13.75 -5.65 -7.82
C LYS A 108 13.98 -4.48 -8.78
N PRO A 109 13.45 -4.51 -10.01
CA PRO A 109 13.50 -3.34 -10.89
C PRO A 109 12.70 -2.18 -10.28
N VAL A 110 13.16 -0.95 -10.47
CA VAL A 110 12.53 0.24 -9.87
C VAL A 110 11.14 0.51 -10.42
N ALA A 111 10.96 0.37 -11.73
CA ALA A 111 9.75 0.77 -12.46
C ALA A 111 8.86 -0.40 -12.89
N ARG A 112 9.23 -1.66 -12.59
CA ARG A 112 8.40 -2.83 -12.91
C ARG A 112 7.52 -3.24 -11.73
N SER A 113 6.39 -3.86 -12.07
CA SER A 113 5.41 -4.42 -11.16
C SER A 113 5.19 -5.91 -11.44
N GLN A 114 4.28 -6.55 -10.69
CA GLN A 114 3.84 -7.94 -10.91
C GLN A 114 4.92 -9.03 -10.71
N GLY A 115 6.02 -8.71 -10.02
CA GLY A 115 7.10 -9.67 -9.78
C GLY A 115 8.07 -9.87 -10.95
N LYS A 116 7.90 -9.16 -12.07
CA LYS A 116 8.75 -9.31 -13.25
C LYS A 116 10.16 -8.76 -13.00
N GLY A 117 11.18 -9.57 -13.30
CA GLY A 117 12.60 -9.20 -13.14
C GLY A 117 13.10 -9.25 -11.70
N ILE A 118 12.33 -9.83 -10.77
CA ILE A 118 12.75 -10.04 -9.39
C ILE A 118 13.58 -11.32 -9.30
N PHE A 119 14.71 -11.25 -8.61
CA PHE A 119 15.52 -12.42 -8.31
C PHE A 119 16.18 -12.29 -6.93
N LEU A 120 16.43 -13.43 -6.30
CA LEU A 120 17.14 -13.51 -5.02
C LEU A 120 18.61 -13.86 -5.28
N PHE A 121 19.48 -13.43 -4.38
CA PHE A 121 20.90 -13.75 -4.45
C PHE A 121 21.54 -13.82 -3.07
N ARG A 122 22.62 -14.60 -2.98
CA ARG A 122 23.41 -14.81 -1.75
C ARG A 122 24.90 -14.56 -1.94
N LYS A 123 25.37 -14.39 -3.18
CA LYS A 123 26.76 -14.08 -3.49
C LYS A 123 26.80 -12.83 -4.35
N LEU A 124 27.77 -11.94 -4.08
CA LEU A 124 27.97 -10.77 -4.95
C LEU A 124 28.23 -11.16 -6.41
N LYS A 125 28.81 -12.34 -6.67
CA LYS A 125 29.07 -12.82 -8.04
C LYS A 125 27.80 -12.89 -8.88
N ASP A 126 26.66 -13.19 -8.26
CA ASP A 126 25.37 -13.36 -8.92
C ASP A 126 24.85 -12.02 -9.50
N ILE A 127 25.35 -10.88 -9.01
CA ILE A 127 24.99 -9.53 -9.49
C ILE A 127 26.11 -8.85 -10.31
N ILE A 128 27.28 -9.48 -10.45
CA ILE A 128 28.39 -8.91 -11.23
C ILE A 128 28.05 -8.89 -12.72
N ASP A 129 27.34 -9.90 -13.23
CA ASP A 129 26.99 -9.95 -14.65
C ASP A 129 25.88 -8.96 -15.00
N TRP A 130 24.92 -8.72 -14.08
CA TRP A 130 23.96 -7.61 -14.19
C TRP A 130 24.65 -6.24 -14.37
N ARG A 131 25.81 -6.04 -13.73
CA ARG A 131 26.62 -4.82 -13.91
C ARG A 131 27.24 -4.72 -15.31
N LYS A 132 27.68 -5.84 -15.89
CA LYS A 132 28.36 -5.85 -17.20
C LYS A 132 27.41 -5.51 -18.36
N ASP A 133 26.15 -5.90 -18.25
CA ASP A 133 25.11 -5.50 -19.21
C ASP A 133 24.85 -3.98 -19.19
N GLY A 134 25.05 -3.34 -18.03
CA GLY A 134 25.02 -1.87 -17.89
C GLY A 134 26.30 -1.15 -18.32
N SER A 135 27.38 -1.87 -18.68
CA SER A 135 28.67 -1.32 -19.11
C SER A 135 29.01 -1.63 -20.57
N ARG A 136 28.00 -1.68 -21.44
CA ARG A 136 28.22 -1.73 -22.90
C ARG A 136 28.88 -0.44 -23.39
N SER A 137 29.75 -0.57 -24.39
CA SER A 137 30.57 0.48 -24.99
C SER A 137 29.72 1.67 -25.48
N GLU A 138 30.30 2.87 -25.44
CA GLU A 138 29.64 4.15 -25.69
C GLU A 138 29.01 4.31 -27.09
N GLU A 139 29.21 3.35 -27.99
CA GLU A 139 28.71 3.34 -29.37
C GLU A 139 27.32 2.70 -29.52
N GLN A 140 26.69 2.19 -28.45
CA GLN A 140 25.32 1.63 -28.45
C GLN A 140 24.40 2.32 -27.44
N LYS A 141 24.64 3.61 -27.16
CA LYS A 141 23.93 4.41 -26.14
C LYS A 141 22.63 5.06 -26.61
N ASP A 142 22.18 4.78 -27.82
CA ASP A 142 20.84 5.19 -28.25
C ASP A 142 19.87 4.05 -27.90
N GLU A 143 18.97 4.32 -26.95
CA GLU A 143 17.71 3.61 -26.60
C GLU A 143 17.64 2.72 -25.34
N ALA A 144 18.73 2.23 -24.72
CA ALA A 144 18.61 1.40 -23.50
C ALA A 144 19.15 2.12 -22.24
N GLN A 145 18.28 2.84 -21.51
CA GLN A 145 18.60 3.31 -20.16
C GLN A 145 19.03 2.13 -19.29
N VAL A 146 20.18 2.24 -18.60
CA VAL A 146 20.60 1.25 -17.59
C VAL A 146 19.46 1.11 -16.58
N GLU A 147 18.80 -0.05 -16.58
CA GLU A 147 17.63 -0.28 -15.73
C GLU A 147 18.06 -0.19 -14.26
N SER A 148 17.47 0.73 -13.51
CA SER A 148 17.77 0.90 -12.09
C SER A 148 17.07 -0.17 -11.26
N TYR A 149 17.77 -0.72 -10.28
CA TYR A 149 17.28 -1.76 -9.38
C TYR A 149 17.38 -1.30 -7.92
N VAL A 150 16.54 -1.89 -7.08
CA VAL A 150 16.71 -1.84 -5.62
C VAL A 150 17.20 -3.19 -5.12
N ALA A 151 18.31 -3.17 -4.39
CA ALA A 151 18.80 -4.31 -3.63
C ALA A 151 18.28 -4.19 -2.20
N GLN A 152 17.39 -5.10 -1.82
CA GLN A 152 16.70 -5.09 -0.53
C GLN A 152 17.04 -6.36 0.27
N ARG A 153 17.19 -6.24 1.59
CA ARG A 153 17.38 -7.40 2.46
C ARG A 153 16.12 -8.27 2.40
N TYR A 154 16.29 -9.56 2.12
CA TYR A 154 15.18 -10.50 2.10
C TYR A 154 14.75 -10.84 3.53
N ILE A 155 13.45 -10.95 3.77
CA ILE A 155 12.90 -11.37 5.06
C ILE A 155 12.93 -12.90 5.08
N GLU A 156 13.96 -13.46 5.73
CA GLU A 156 14.24 -14.90 5.74
C GLU A 156 13.28 -15.69 6.64
N ASN A 157 12.70 -15.04 7.65
CA ASN A 157 11.77 -15.66 8.60
C ASN A 157 10.38 -15.01 8.50
N PRO A 158 9.65 -15.17 7.38
CA PRO A 158 8.29 -14.67 7.27
C PRO A 158 7.36 -15.43 8.21
N TYR A 159 6.27 -14.79 8.64
CA TYR A 159 5.22 -15.46 9.38
C TYR A 159 4.54 -16.53 8.51
N LEU A 160 4.51 -17.76 9.01
CA LEU A 160 3.90 -18.89 8.30
C LEU A 160 2.57 -19.26 8.94
N ILE A 161 1.54 -19.50 8.13
CA ILE A 161 0.26 -20.02 8.61
C ILE A 161 0.43 -21.48 9.03
N ALA A 162 -0.06 -21.81 10.22
CA ALA A 162 0.04 -23.15 10.78
C ALA A 162 -0.73 -24.15 9.90
N GLY A 163 -0.11 -25.30 9.63
CA GLY A 163 -0.70 -26.39 8.85
C GLY A 163 -0.35 -26.38 7.35
N ILE A 164 -0.19 -25.19 6.75
CA ILE A 164 0.15 -25.07 5.32
C ILE A 164 1.63 -24.69 5.13
N SER A 165 2.23 -23.93 6.05
CA SER A 165 3.63 -23.45 6.01
C SER A 165 3.94 -22.55 4.80
N ASN A 166 2.93 -21.84 4.29
CA ASN A 166 3.08 -20.90 3.18
C ASN A 166 3.26 -19.48 3.68
N THR A 167 4.01 -18.66 2.93
CA THR A 167 4.12 -17.23 3.14
C THR A 167 2.88 -16.50 2.64
N PHE A 168 2.63 -15.30 3.16
CA PHE A 168 1.63 -14.40 2.61
C PHE A 168 2.04 -12.95 2.65
N SER A 169 1.45 -12.15 1.78
CA SER A 169 1.48 -10.69 1.86
C SER A 169 0.07 -10.15 2.08
N LEU A 170 -0.03 -9.10 2.89
CA LEU A 170 -1.25 -8.33 3.09
C LEU A 170 -1.32 -7.27 2.00
N SER A 171 -2.47 -7.17 1.33
CA SER A 171 -2.82 -6.03 0.50
C SER A 171 -3.96 -5.27 1.19
N ILE A 172 -3.65 -4.04 1.60
CA ILE A 172 -4.54 -3.16 2.34
C ILE A 172 -4.70 -1.86 1.56
N PHE A 173 -5.90 -1.27 1.58
CA PHE A 173 -6.21 -0.09 0.80
C PHE A 173 -6.28 1.16 1.69
N SER A 174 -5.67 2.24 1.23
CA SER A 174 -5.79 3.55 1.87
C SER A 174 -6.16 4.59 0.82
N LEU A 175 -7.16 5.41 1.14
CA LEU A 175 -7.58 6.52 0.30
C LEU A 175 -7.00 7.80 0.88
N LEU A 176 -6.27 8.53 0.06
CA LEU A 176 -5.79 9.85 0.38
C LEU A 176 -6.63 10.89 -0.36
N ASP A 177 -7.25 11.78 0.42
CA ASP A 177 -8.09 12.86 -0.09
C ASP A 177 -7.21 14.07 -0.46
N LEU A 178 -6.37 14.54 0.47
CA LEU A 178 -5.46 15.68 0.27
C LEU A 178 -4.14 15.47 1.03
N TYR A 179 -3.06 16.09 0.56
CA TYR A 179 -1.79 16.19 1.30
C TYR A 179 -1.69 17.45 2.17
N ILE A 180 -2.44 18.50 1.82
CA ILE A 180 -2.45 19.79 2.54
C ILE A 180 -3.89 20.31 2.67
N PRO A 181 -4.54 20.18 3.84
CA PRO A 181 -4.10 19.39 5.00
C PRO A 181 -4.07 17.89 4.69
N LEU A 182 -3.21 17.11 5.37
CA LEU A 182 -3.14 15.66 5.15
C LEU A 182 -4.43 15.02 5.65
N LYS A 183 -5.18 14.38 4.75
CA LYS A 183 -6.43 13.67 5.09
C LYS A 183 -6.42 12.28 4.50
N ALA A 184 -6.22 11.29 5.37
CA ALA A 184 -6.03 9.90 4.99
C ALA A 184 -7.09 9.01 5.63
N TRP A 185 -7.55 8.04 4.84
CA TRP A 185 -8.54 7.05 5.21
C TRP A 185 -7.94 5.65 5.03
N LEU A 186 -8.26 4.75 5.94
CA LEU A 186 -7.88 3.35 5.85
C LEU A 186 -9.13 2.53 5.56
N TYR A 187 -9.08 1.66 4.53
CA TYR A 187 -10.18 0.75 4.28
C TYR A 187 -10.17 -0.37 5.31
N ARG A 188 -11.32 -0.61 5.93
CA ARG A 188 -11.48 -1.59 7.01
C ARG A 188 -11.21 -3.01 6.53
N ASP A 189 -11.37 -3.28 5.25
CA ASP A 189 -11.14 -4.59 4.66
C ASP A 189 -9.90 -4.62 3.75
N GLY A 190 -9.46 -5.83 3.44
CA GLY A 190 -8.30 -6.11 2.62
C GLY A 190 -8.17 -7.61 2.45
N PHE A 191 -7.02 -8.07 1.95
CA PHE A 191 -6.82 -9.51 1.82
C PHE A 191 -5.36 -9.92 2.03
N ALA A 192 -5.17 -11.11 2.56
CA ALA A 192 -3.89 -11.80 2.60
C ALA A 192 -3.78 -12.71 1.38
N ARG A 193 -2.72 -12.58 0.58
CA ARG A 193 -2.40 -13.45 -0.56
C ARG A 193 -1.38 -14.49 -0.15
N PHE A 194 -1.72 -15.76 -0.28
CA PHE A 194 -0.82 -16.88 0.03
C PHE A 194 0.00 -17.29 -1.19
N SER A 195 1.24 -17.73 -0.94
CA SER A 195 1.95 -18.59 -1.90
C SER A 195 1.27 -19.96 -1.97
N ASN A 196 1.35 -20.63 -3.12
CA ASN A 196 0.89 -22.02 -3.28
C ASN A 196 1.89 -23.04 -2.75
N THR A 197 3.16 -22.66 -2.61
CA THR A 197 4.25 -23.57 -2.28
C THR A 197 4.73 -23.35 -0.85
N ARG A 198 5.10 -24.45 -0.17
CA ARG A 198 5.68 -24.39 1.17
C ARG A 198 6.95 -23.56 1.18
N PHE A 199 7.07 -22.69 2.17
CA PHE A 199 8.25 -21.85 2.32
C PHE A 199 9.50 -22.69 2.60
N SER A 200 10.55 -22.47 1.80
CA SER A 200 11.87 -23.05 2.05
C SER A 200 12.96 -22.09 1.56
N LEU A 201 14.03 -21.99 2.35
CA LEU A 201 15.25 -21.27 1.96
C LEU A 201 16.29 -22.18 1.28
N SER A 202 15.97 -23.47 1.07
CA SER A 202 16.87 -24.43 0.43
C SER A 202 17.11 -24.12 -1.06
N SER A 203 16.09 -23.59 -1.75
CA SER A 203 16.14 -23.20 -3.15
C SER A 203 15.65 -21.76 -3.31
N ILE A 204 16.57 -20.81 -3.43
CA ILE A 204 16.24 -19.39 -3.63
C ILE A 204 15.84 -19.06 -5.08
N ASP A 205 16.11 -19.97 -6.00
CA ASP A 205 15.83 -19.81 -7.43
C ASP A 205 14.34 -20.09 -7.74
N ASP A 206 13.65 -20.78 -6.83
CA ASP A 206 12.21 -21.04 -6.97
C ASP A 206 11.40 -19.78 -6.61
N GLN A 207 11.07 -19.02 -7.64
CA GLN A 207 10.28 -17.79 -7.50
C GLN A 207 8.89 -18.04 -6.92
N TYR A 208 8.29 -19.23 -7.08
CA TYR A 208 6.96 -19.53 -6.59
C TYR A 208 6.90 -19.63 -5.05
N VAL A 209 8.00 -20.03 -4.44
CA VAL A 209 8.16 -20.08 -2.97
C VAL A 209 8.28 -18.67 -2.39
N HIS A 210 8.96 -17.78 -3.10
CA HIS A 210 9.40 -16.49 -2.57
C HIS A 210 8.55 -15.29 -2.99
N LEU A 211 7.76 -15.39 -4.07
CA LEU A 211 6.93 -14.31 -4.60
C LEU A 211 5.44 -14.65 -4.50
N THR A 212 4.68 -13.89 -3.71
CA THR A 212 3.23 -14.09 -3.51
C THR A 212 2.36 -13.39 -4.57
N ASN A 213 2.97 -12.78 -5.60
CA ASN A 213 2.23 -12.04 -6.61
C ASN A 213 1.37 -12.99 -7.45
N VAL A 214 0.08 -12.67 -7.62
CA VAL A 214 -0.87 -13.48 -8.40
C VAL A 214 -0.37 -13.72 -9.84
N ALA A 215 0.28 -12.73 -10.45
CA ALA A 215 0.83 -12.87 -11.80
C ALA A 215 1.92 -13.95 -11.92
N VAL A 216 2.71 -14.16 -10.84
CA VAL A 216 3.70 -15.23 -10.77
C VAL A 216 3.02 -16.53 -10.38
N GLN A 217 2.15 -16.53 -9.37
CA GLN A 217 1.48 -17.74 -8.89
C GLN A 217 0.58 -18.39 -9.96
N LYS A 218 -0.04 -17.63 -10.86
CA LYS A 218 -0.84 -18.16 -11.98
C LYS A 218 -0.04 -19.01 -12.98
N THR A 219 1.28 -18.85 -13.04
CA THR A 219 2.12 -19.66 -13.92
C THR A 219 2.67 -20.90 -13.22
N ALA A 220 2.37 -21.09 -11.93
CA ALA A 220 2.78 -22.27 -11.19
C ALA A 220 2.03 -23.51 -11.71
N PRO A 221 2.70 -24.67 -11.83
CA PRO A 221 2.09 -25.90 -12.35
C PRO A 221 0.93 -26.40 -11.50
N ASP A 222 0.96 -26.13 -10.18
CA ASP A 222 -0.08 -26.52 -9.23
C ASP A 222 -1.07 -25.39 -8.91
N TYR A 223 -1.17 -24.36 -9.78
CA TYR A 223 -2.12 -23.28 -9.57
C TYR A 223 -3.56 -23.76 -9.75
N ASP A 224 -4.30 -23.77 -8.65
CA ASP A 224 -5.72 -24.06 -8.63
C ASP A 224 -6.51 -22.76 -8.39
N PRO A 225 -7.25 -22.27 -9.40
CA PRO A 225 -8.08 -21.07 -9.27
C PRO A 225 -9.18 -21.22 -8.20
N GLU A 226 -9.66 -22.45 -7.95
CA GLU A 226 -10.78 -22.74 -7.06
C GLU A 226 -10.33 -22.84 -5.59
N LYS A 227 -9.08 -23.22 -5.32
CA LYS A 227 -8.55 -23.31 -3.94
C LYS A 227 -8.39 -21.98 -3.21
N GLY A 228 -8.55 -20.86 -3.91
CA GLY A 228 -8.66 -19.54 -3.30
C GLY A 228 -7.54 -19.22 -2.30
N CYS A 229 -6.35 -18.88 -2.79
CA CYS A 229 -5.21 -18.51 -1.95
C CYS A 229 -5.32 -17.08 -1.38
N LYS A 230 -6.53 -16.66 -0.99
CA LYS A 230 -6.81 -15.37 -0.39
C LYS A 230 -7.64 -15.54 0.87
N TRP A 231 -7.23 -14.90 1.95
CA TRP A 231 -8.08 -14.72 3.13
C TRP A 231 -8.50 -13.27 3.23
N GLN A 232 -9.75 -13.03 3.61
CA GLN A 232 -10.22 -11.69 3.93
C GLN A 232 -9.50 -11.19 5.19
N MET A 233 -9.30 -9.88 5.31
CA MET A 233 -8.57 -9.29 6.44
C MET A 233 -9.21 -9.65 7.78
N GLN A 234 -10.55 -9.70 7.83
CA GLN A 234 -11.28 -10.12 9.03
C GLN A 234 -10.95 -11.56 9.46
N GLN A 235 -10.90 -12.49 8.51
CA GLN A 235 -10.57 -13.90 8.78
C GLN A 235 -9.14 -14.02 9.30
N LEU A 236 -8.19 -13.28 8.69
CA LEU A 236 -6.80 -13.25 9.16
C LEU A 236 -6.71 -12.69 10.59
N ARG A 237 -7.37 -11.56 10.87
CA ARG A 237 -7.35 -10.95 12.21
C ARG A 237 -7.89 -11.92 13.27
N GLN A 238 -9.00 -12.60 12.99
CA GLN A 238 -9.58 -13.61 13.87
C GLN A 238 -8.61 -14.77 14.11
N TYR A 239 -7.99 -15.31 13.06
CA TYR A 239 -6.99 -16.38 13.17
C TYR A 239 -5.79 -15.96 14.02
N LEU A 240 -5.23 -14.77 13.78
CA LEU A 240 -4.11 -14.24 14.55
C LEU A 240 -4.50 -14.02 16.02
N THR A 241 -5.70 -13.49 16.27
CA THR A 241 -6.19 -13.24 17.64
C THR A 241 -6.39 -14.54 18.40
N ALA A 242 -6.94 -15.57 17.75
CA ALA A 242 -7.13 -16.89 18.35
C ALA A 242 -5.78 -17.54 18.70
N LYS A 243 -4.74 -17.33 17.88
CA LYS A 243 -3.43 -17.96 18.05
C LYS A 243 -2.49 -17.23 19.01
N HIS A 244 -2.47 -15.89 18.96
CA HIS A 244 -1.48 -15.05 19.66
C HIS A 244 -2.06 -14.18 20.76
N GLY A 245 -3.39 -14.18 20.91
CA GLY A 245 -4.10 -13.35 21.87
C GLY A 245 -4.45 -11.97 21.32
N PHE A 246 -5.41 -11.32 21.99
CA PHE A 246 -5.96 -10.03 21.57
C PHE A 246 -4.92 -8.90 21.61
N GLU A 247 -4.19 -8.75 22.71
CA GLU A 247 -3.26 -7.62 22.92
C GLU A 247 -2.12 -7.58 21.89
N THR A 248 -1.52 -8.73 21.60
CA THR A 248 -0.45 -8.85 20.59
C THR A 248 -0.97 -8.45 19.21
N VAL A 249 -2.18 -8.89 18.84
CA VAL A 249 -2.78 -8.55 17.54
C VAL A 249 -3.20 -7.08 17.50
N GLN A 250 -3.69 -6.50 18.59
CA GLN A 250 -3.95 -5.06 18.64
C GLN A 250 -2.67 -4.26 18.39
N THR A 251 -1.55 -4.65 19.02
CA THR A 251 -0.25 -4.00 18.78
C THR A 251 0.19 -4.15 17.33
N LEU A 252 0.08 -5.33 16.73
CA LEU A 252 0.39 -5.55 15.31
C LEU A 252 -0.38 -4.59 14.39
N PHE A 253 -1.69 -4.46 14.59
CA PHE A 253 -2.50 -3.59 13.72
C PHE A 253 -2.20 -2.10 13.93
N LYS A 254 -1.81 -1.68 15.15
CA LYS A 254 -1.28 -0.33 15.40
C LYS A 254 0.06 -0.08 14.69
N GLU A 255 0.95 -1.07 14.68
CA GLU A 255 2.20 -0.98 13.92
C GLU A 255 1.94 -0.91 12.41
N ILE A 256 0.89 -1.58 11.92
CA ILE A 256 0.42 -1.43 10.55
C ILE A 256 -0.07 0.00 10.30
N ASP A 257 -0.92 0.56 11.16
CA ASP A 257 -1.39 1.96 11.03
C ASP A 257 -0.23 2.96 11.01
N ASN A 258 0.78 2.72 11.84
CA ASN A 258 2.02 3.50 11.89
C ASN A 258 2.78 3.47 10.55
N ILE A 259 2.79 2.34 9.82
CA ILE A 259 3.36 2.25 8.47
C ILE A 259 2.65 3.22 7.51
N PHE A 260 1.31 3.19 7.48
CA PHE A 260 0.52 4.06 6.61
C PHE A 260 0.82 5.53 6.88
N ILE A 261 0.63 5.98 8.13
CA ILE A 261 0.83 7.37 8.50
C ILE A 261 2.24 7.87 8.19
N ARG A 262 3.27 7.14 8.63
CA ARG A 262 4.65 7.59 8.43
C ARG A 262 5.06 7.58 6.97
N SER A 263 4.57 6.62 6.18
CA SER A 263 4.82 6.60 4.75
C SER A 263 4.21 7.81 4.04
N LEU A 264 2.97 8.19 4.36
CA LEU A 264 2.29 9.36 3.81
C LEU A 264 2.97 10.67 4.24
N ILE A 265 3.30 10.83 5.53
CA ILE A 265 4.00 12.02 6.04
C ILE A 265 5.37 12.18 5.38
N SER A 266 6.08 11.07 5.10
CA SER A 266 7.42 11.12 4.49
C SER A 266 7.46 11.80 3.12
N VAL A 267 6.33 11.79 2.40
CA VAL A 267 6.16 12.38 1.07
C VAL A 267 5.28 13.63 1.07
N GLN A 268 4.64 13.98 2.19
CA GLN A 268 3.69 15.10 2.28
C GLN A 268 4.25 16.43 1.76
N LYS A 269 5.51 16.75 2.07
CA LYS A 269 6.19 17.98 1.59
C LYS A 269 6.73 17.88 0.17
N THR A 270 6.73 16.70 -0.43
CA THR A 270 7.31 16.42 -1.75
C THR A 270 6.25 16.25 -2.82
N ILE A 271 5.08 15.72 -2.46
CA ILE A 271 3.98 15.58 -3.40
C ILE A 271 3.39 16.95 -3.73
N ILE A 272 3.15 17.17 -5.02
CA ILE A 272 2.49 18.34 -5.55
C ILE A 272 1.01 18.19 -5.20
N ASN A 273 0.58 18.98 -4.22
CA ASN A 273 -0.80 18.97 -3.78
C ASN A 273 -1.67 19.70 -4.81
N ASP A 274 -2.75 19.04 -5.21
CA ASP A 274 -3.77 19.58 -6.09
C ASP A 274 -5.14 19.14 -5.55
N LYS A 275 -6.08 20.07 -5.44
CA LYS A 275 -7.43 19.83 -4.88
C LYS A 275 -8.28 18.93 -5.79
N HIS A 276 -7.93 18.83 -7.06
CA HIS A 276 -8.63 17.95 -8.00
C HIS A 276 -8.16 16.50 -7.83
N CYS A 277 -7.01 16.24 -7.21
CA CYS A 277 -6.47 14.89 -7.08
C CYS A 277 -6.90 14.24 -5.76
N PHE A 278 -7.26 12.96 -5.83
CA PHE A 278 -7.25 12.03 -4.71
C PHE A 278 -6.44 10.79 -5.12
N GLU A 279 -6.11 9.89 -4.20
CA GLU A 279 -5.44 8.65 -4.58
C GLU A 279 -5.79 7.45 -3.73
N LEU A 280 -6.10 6.34 -4.39
CA LEU A 280 -6.33 5.05 -3.76
C LEU A 280 -5.05 4.20 -3.79
N TYR A 281 -4.31 4.21 -2.69
CA TYR A 281 -3.10 3.40 -2.55
C TYR A 281 -3.41 1.96 -2.13
N GLY A 282 -2.70 1.01 -2.74
CA GLY A 282 -2.60 -0.37 -2.27
C GLY A 282 -1.25 -0.62 -1.59
N TYR A 283 -1.28 -0.92 -0.30
CA TYR A 283 -0.10 -1.22 0.50
C TYR A 283 0.11 -2.72 0.59
N ASP A 284 1.31 -3.15 0.21
CA ASP A 284 1.75 -4.53 0.36
C ASP A 284 2.67 -4.67 1.58
N ILE A 285 2.19 -5.39 2.59
CA ILE A 285 2.87 -5.59 3.88
C ILE A 285 3.16 -7.09 4.08
N LEU A 286 4.34 -7.42 4.59
CA LEU A 286 4.73 -8.77 4.98
C LEU A 286 4.89 -8.82 6.51
N LEU A 287 4.43 -9.90 7.14
CA LEU A 287 4.69 -10.15 8.56
C LEU A 287 5.87 -11.10 8.70
N ASP A 288 6.77 -10.83 9.65
CA ASP A 288 7.80 -11.79 10.05
C ASP A 288 7.34 -12.71 11.19
N GLN A 289 8.16 -13.70 11.52
CA GLN A 289 7.88 -14.70 12.56
C GLN A 289 7.53 -14.08 13.94
N ASP A 290 8.02 -12.86 14.21
CA ASP A 290 7.84 -12.13 15.46
C ASP A 290 6.62 -11.19 15.39
N LEU A 291 5.79 -11.32 14.35
CA LEU A 291 4.63 -10.48 14.04
C LEU A 291 4.99 -9.01 13.81
N LYS A 292 6.21 -8.71 13.38
CA LYS A 292 6.55 -7.36 12.95
C LYS A 292 6.10 -7.14 11.51
N PRO A 293 5.34 -6.07 11.22
CA PRO A 293 4.94 -5.73 9.87
C PRO A 293 6.05 -4.99 9.13
N TRP A 294 6.25 -5.38 7.87
CA TRP A 294 7.24 -4.82 6.96
C TRP A 294 6.57 -4.30 5.69
N LEU A 295 6.73 -3.01 5.40
CA LEU A 295 6.32 -2.40 4.14
C LEU A 295 7.19 -2.92 2.99
N ILE A 296 6.56 -3.55 2.00
CA ILE A 296 7.24 -4.11 0.83
C ILE A 296 7.13 -3.17 -0.38
N GLU A 297 5.91 -2.69 -0.66
CA GLU A 297 5.65 -1.72 -1.73
C GLU A 297 4.33 -0.98 -1.50
N VAL A 298 4.21 0.20 -2.12
CA VAL A 298 2.97 0.97 -2.22
C VAL A 298 2.65 1.14 -3.70
N ASN A 299 1.40 0.85 -4.06
CA ASN A 299 0.91 0.88 -5.44
C ASN A 299 -0.14 1.98 -5.60
N ALA A 300 0.04 2.86 -6.59
CA ALA A 300 -0.92 3.91 -6.97
C ALA A 300 -2.17 3.37 -7.68
N SER A 301 -2.00 2.29 -8.43
CA SER A 301 -3.07 1.62 -9.16
C SER A 301 -3.12 0.16 -8.72
N PRO A 302 -3.66 -0.14 -7.53
CA PRO A 302 -3.80 -1.52 -7.10
C PRO A 302 -4.67 -2.31 -8.09
N SER A 303 -4.40 -3.61 -8.24
CA SER A 303 -5.15 -4.44 -9.18
C SER A 303 -6.61 -4.60 -8.74
N LEU A 304 -7.53 -4.02 -9.52
CA LEU A 304 -8.98 -4.10 -9.33
C LEU A 304 -9.62 -5.27 -10.09
N THR A 305 -8.85 -6.09 -10.80
CA THR A 305 -9.36 -7.29 -11.47
C THR A 305 -9.74 -8.35 -10.45
N ALA A 306 -11.01 -8.75 -10.42
CA ALA A 306 -11.50 -9.76 -9.50
C ALA A 306 -11.01 -11.17 -9.89
N SER A 307 -10.51 -11.93 -8.92
CA SER A 307 -10.17 -13.36 -9.10
C SER A 307 -11.25 -14.32 -8.59
N SER A 308 -12.16 -13.85 -7.76
CA SER A 308 -13.27 -14.60 -7.17
C SER A 308 -14.45 -13.67 -6.91
N GLN A 309 -15.63 -14.23 -6.61
CA GLN A 309 -16.81 -13.45 -6.26
C GLN A 309 -16.56 -12.57 -5.01
N GLU A 310 -15.89 -13.11 -4.00
CA GLU A 310 -15.54 -12.36 -2.79
C GLU A 310 -14.57 -11.19 -3.09
N ASP A 311 -13.59 -11.42 -3.95
CA ASP A 311 -12.64 -10.38 -4.39
C ASP A 311 -13.36 -9.29 -5.22
N TYR A 312 -14.34 -9.68 -6.04
CA TYR A 312 -15.20 -8.75 -6.77
C TYR A 312 -16.01 -7.89 -5.79
N GLU A 313 -16.68 -8.49 -4.82
CA GLU A 313 -17.49 -7.76 -3.85
C GLU A 313 -16.66 -6.78 -3.01
N LEU A 314 -15.48 -7.20 -2.55
CA LEU A 314 -14.57 -6.33 -1.82
C LEU A 314 -14.16 -5.12 -2.66
N LYS A 315 -13.74 -5.35 -3.90
CA LYS A 315 -13.26 -4.28 -4.80
C LYS A 315 -14.39 -3.37 -5.25
N TYR A 316 -15.56 -3.93 -5.53
CA TYR A 316 -16.76 -3.16 -5.86
C TYR A 316 -17.13 -2.22 -4.71
N ARG A 317 -17.20 -2.74 -3.48
CA ARG A 317 -17.49 -1.94 -2.27
C ARG A 317 -16.41 -0.91 -2.01
N LEU A 318 -15.14 -1.25 -2.22
CA LEU A 318 -14.02 -0.32 -2.09
C LEU A 318 -14.18 0.89 -3.03
N LEU A 319 -14.50 0.65 -4.30
CA LEU A 319 -14.70 1.70 -5.29
C LEU A 319 -15.95 2.54 -4.97
N GLU A 320 -17.06 1.88 -4.62
CA GLU A 320 -18.29 2.56 -4.21
C GLU A 320 -18.05 3.47 -3.00
N ASP A 321 -17.35 2.98 -1.97
CA ASP A 321 -17.01 3.76 -0.77
C ASP A 321 -15.99 4.87 -1.07
N THR A 322 -15.09 4.66 -2.03
CA THR A 322 -14.14 5.69 -2.47
C THR A 322 -14.90 6.88 -3.04
N LEU A 323 -15.89 6.62 -3.91
CA LEU A 323 -16.72 7.67 -4.50
C LEU A 323 -17.57 8.39 -3.44
N HIS A 324 -18.03 7.68 -2.40
CA HIS A 324 -18.72 8.32 -1.27
C HIS A 324 -17.81 9.28 -0.49
N ILE A 325 -16.50 9.03 -0.40
CA ILE A 325 -15.55 9.95 0.26
C ILE A 325 -15.22 11.14 -0.62
N VAL A 326 -14.99 10.91 -1.92
CA VAL A 326 -14.74 11.99 -2.89
C VAL A 326 -15.92 12.97 -2.90
N ASP A 327 -17.13 12.46 -2.63
CA ASP A 327 -18.32 13.24 -2.32
C ASP A 327 -18.71 14.27 -3.39
N MET A 328 -18.79 13.81 -4.64
CA MET A 328 -19.18 14.65 -5.78
C MET A 328 -20.57 15.29 -5.62
N GLU A 329 -21.42 14.77 -4.74
CA GLU A 329 -22.77 15.26 -4.48
C GLU A 329 -22.87 16.16 -3.24
N GLY A 330 -21.76 16.41 -2.53
CA GLY A 330 -21.72 17.27 -1.34
C GLY A 330 -22.61 16.78 -0.18
N ARG A 331 -22.68 15.47 0.03
CA ARG A 331 -23.50 14.83 1.07
C ARG A 331 -22.79 14.79 2.42
N LEU A 332 -21.47 14.87 2.46
CA LEU A 332 -20.69 14.82 3.70
C LEU A 332 -20.62 16.20 4.36
N THR A 333 -20.56 16.20 5.69
CA THR A 333 -20.43 17.42 6.51
C THR A 333 -18.97 17.81 6.79
N GLY A 334 -18.02 16.94 6.46
CA GLY A 334 -16.59 17.09 6.75
C GLY A 334 -16.19 16.66 8.16
N LYS A 335 -17.13 16.17 8.98
CA LYS A 335 -16.90 15.71 10.37
C LYS A 335 -16.95 14.19 10.51
N GLU A 336 -17.22 13.49 9.42
CA GLU A 336 -17.35 12.04 9.39
C GLU A 336 -16.03 11.38 9.74
N LYS A 337 -16.05 10.53 10.77
CA LYS A 337 -14.91 9.68 11.13
C LYS A 337 -14.93 8.35 10.37
N ARG A 338 -16.06 8.00 9.75
CA ARG A 338 -16.27 6.76 9.01
C ARG A 338 -17.19 7.02 7.84
N VAL A 339 -16.87 6.50 6.66
CA VAL A 339 -17.69 6.57 5.44
C VAL A 339 -17.62 5.21 4.74
N GLY A 340 -18.73 4.48 4.70
CA GLY A 340 -18.76 3.12 4.17
C GLY A 340 -17.80 2.20 4.93
N GLY A 341 -16.93 1.52 4.20
CA GLY A 341 -15.84 0.72 4.75
C GLY A 341 -14.57 1.49 5.11
N PHE A 342 -14.50 2.81 4.90
CA PHE A 342 -13.32 3.60 5.26
C PHE A 342 -13.43 4.20 6.66
N ASP A 343 -12.33 4.13 7.39
CA ASP A 343 -12.14 4.78 8.68
C ASP A 343 -11.14 5.94 8.53
N LEU A 344 -11.51 7.13 8.98
CA LEU A 344 -10.64 8.31 8.93
C LEU A 344 -9.51 8.12 9.95
N MET A 345 -8.29 7.91 9.46
CA MET A 345 -7.14 7.67 10.33
C MET A 345 -6.40 8.97 10.68
N TRP A 346 -6.38 9.93 9.75
CA TRP A 346 -5.64 11.19 9.89
C TRP A 346 -6.36 12.35 9.24
N ASN A 347 -6.46 13.47 9.95
CA ASN A 347 -6.99 14.74 9.45
C ASN A 347 -6.17 15.89 10.06
N ASP A 348 -5.03 16.19 9.44
CA ASP A 348 -3.95 17.05 9.97
C ASP A 348 -3.48 16.69 11.40
N GLY A 349 -3.75 15.45 11.79
CA GLY A 349 -3.45 14.88 13.09
C GLY A 349 -4.15 13.52 13.25
N PRO A 350 -3.76 12.71 14.25
CA PRO A 350 -4.41 11.43 14.51
C PRO A 350 -5.89 11.62 14.86
N VAL A 351 -6.75 10.79 14.28
CA VAL A 351 -8.18 10.79 14.60
C VAL A 351 -8.48 9.66 15.58
N TYR A 352 -9.22 9.98 16.64
CA TYR A 352 -9.57 9.04 17.71
C TYR A 352 -11.08 8.75 17.72
N THR A 353 -11.41 7.55 18.18
CA THR A 353 -12.80 7.11 18.39
C THR A 353 -13.46 7.88 19.55
N ASP A 354 -14.78 8.01 19.50
CA ASP A 354 -15.54 8.69 20.55
C ASP A 354 -15.68 7.85 21.84
N VAL A 355 -15.36 6.56 21.78
CA VAL A 355 -15.54 5.58 22.87
C VAL A 355 -14.53 5.82 24.02
N GLY A 356 -13.39 6.45 23.75
CA GLY A 356 -12.34 6.71 24.73
C GLY A 356 -12.60 7.84 25.73
N LEU A 357 -13.70 8.59 25.60
CA LEU A 357 -14.00 9.71 26.51
C LEU A 357 -14.81 9.32 27.75
N GLU A 358 -15.50 8.18 27.77
CA GLU A 358 -16.46 7.84 28.84
C GLU A 358 -16.04 6.67 29.74
N ALA A 359 -15.07 5.85 29.33
CA ALA A 359 -14.64 4.69 30.11
C ALA A 359 -13.36 5.00 30.93
N LEU A 360 -13.55 5.13 32.26
CA LEU A 360 -12.51 5.01 33.31
C LEU A 360 -11.39 6.05 33.32
N GLY A 361 -11.66 7.30 33.74
CA GLY A 361 -10.74 8.18 34.52
C GLY A 361 -9.28 8.39 34.07
N SER A 362 -8.91 7.88 32.92
CA SER A 362 -7.58 7.79 32.33
C SER A 362 -7.84 7.77 30.84
N SER A 363 -7.63 8.91 30.19
CA SER A 363 -7.93 9.11 28.77
C SER A 363 -7.06 8.19 27.90
N CYS A 364 -7.51 6.96 27.66
CA CYS A 364 -6.91 6.09 26.66
C CYS A 364 -7.51 6.48 25.31
N LEU A 365 -6.80 7.34 24.58
CA LEU A 365 -7.17 7.71 23.22
C LEU A 365 -7.02 6.47 22.33
N VAL A 366 -8.13 5.97 21.80
CA VAL A 366 -8.17 4.83 20.89
C VAL A 366 -8.23 5.36 19.46
N GLU A 367 -7.22 5.04 18.65
CA GLU A 367 -7.13 5.40 17.23
C GLU A 367 -8.36 4.93 16.45
N ASN A 368 -8.81 5.73 15.49
CA ASN A 368 -10.01 5.46 14.70
C ASN A 368 -9.71 4.54 13.50
N THR A 369 -9.08 3.40 13.76
CA THR A 369 -8.75 2.39 12.76
C THR A 369 -9.35 1.05 13.18
N LEU A 370 -10.15 0.45 12.31
CA LEU A 370 -10.84 -0.81 12.60
C LEU A 370 -10.45 -1.92 11.62
N LEU A 371 -9.28 -1.82 10.98
CA LEU A 371 -8.80 -2.76 9.95
C LEU A 371 -8.98 -4.24 10.37
N GLY A 372 -9.78 -5.01 9.63
CA GLY A 372 -10.09 -6.41 9.93
C GLY A 372 -11.10 -6.63 11.08
N CYS A 373 -11.71 -5.58 11.64
CA CYS A 373 -12.88 -5.71 12.51
C CYS A 373 -14.16 -5.91 11.70
N VAL A 374 -15.24 -6.28 12.41
CA VAL A 374 -16.58 -6.36 11.84
C VAL A 374 -16.95 -5.04 11.15
N ASN A 375 -17.41 -5.16 9.90
CA ASN A 375 -17.76 -4.00 9.09
C ASN A 375 -19.28 -3.76 9.08
N ASP A 376 -19.72 -2.68 9.74
CA ASP A 376 -21.11 -2.24 9.82
C ASP A 376 -21.54 -1.36 8.62
N ARG A 377 -20.79 -1.41 7.51
CA ARG A 377 -20.95 -0.63 6.27
C ARG A 377 -22.40 -0.35 5.87
N GLN A 378 -23.23 -1.37 5.71
CA GLN A 378 -24.61 -1.19 5.22
C GLN A 378 -25.43 -0.30 6.16
N LYS A 379 -25.33 -0.55 7.47
CA LYS A 379 -26.03 0.25 8.49
C LYS A 379 -25.48 1.67 8.54
N GLN A 380 -24.17 1.83 8.42
CA GLN A 380 -23.50 3.13 8.43
C GLN A 380 -23.91 3.98 7.21
N LEU A 381 -23.86 3.42 6.00
CA LEU A 381 -24.23 4.15 4.77
C LEU A 381 -25.72 4.50 4.76
N GLN A 382 -26.58 3.60 5.26
CA GLN A 382 -28.00 3.88 5.41
C GLN A 382 -28.29 5.03 6.38
N GLN A 383 -27.44 5.25 7.39
CA GLN A 383 -27.57 6.38 8.32
C GLN A 383 -27.02 7.67 7.70
N LEU A 384 -25.87 7.58 7.03
CA LEU A 384 -25.19 8.71 6.42
C LEU A 384 -25.96 9.29 5.23
N LEU A 385 -26.52 8.43 4.38
CA LEU A 385 -27.20 8.81 3.14
C LEU A 385 -28.71 8.98 3.32
N LYS A 386 -29.21 9.14 4.56
CA LYS A 386 -30.61 9.48 4.76
C LYS A 386 -30.88 10.86 4.15
N PRO A 387 -31.93 11.00 3.32
CA PRO A 387 -32.29 12.32 2.82
C PRO A 387 -32.63 13.22 4.01
N PHE A 388 -31.99 14.40 4.07
CA PHE A 388 -32.35 15.42 5.05
C PHE A 388 -33.84 15.75 4.93
N PRO A 389 -34.60 15.81 6.04
CA PRO A 389 -35.97 16.29 6.01
C PRO A 389 -35.96 17.78 5.66
N GLY A 390 -36.00 18.13 4.37
CA GLY A 390 -36.02 19.51 3.91
C GLY A 390 -35.43 19.79 2.52
N GLN A 391 -34.63 18.88 1.93
CA GLN A 391 -34.18 19.05 0.54
C GLN A 391 -35.35 18.73 -0.40
N LYS A 392 -36.12 19.76 -0.76
CA LYS A 392 -37.01 19.70 -1.92
C LYS A 392 -36.16 19.40 -3.14
N ARG A 393 -36.50 18.31 -3.82
CA ARG A 393 -35.99 17.96 -5.15
C ARG A 393 -36.26 19.13 -6.09
N THR A 394 -35.20 19.75 -6.58
CA THR A 394 -35.23 20.61 -7.77
C THR A 394 -34.45 19.91 -8.86
#